data_AF-C0NBY0-F1
#
_entry.id   AF-C0NBY0-F1
#
_cell.length_a   1.000
_cell.length_b   1.000
_cell.length_c   1.000
_cell.angle_alpha   90.00
_cell.angle_beta   90.00
_cell.angle_gamma   90.00
#
_symmetry.space_group_name_H-M   'P 1'
#
loop_
_entity.id
_entity.type
_entity.pdbx_description
1 polymer ?
#
loop_
_entity_poly.entity_id
_entity_poly.type
_entity_poly.pdbx_seq_one_letter_code
_entity_poly.pdbx_strand_id
1 'polypeptide(L)'
;MKWLEYDGAFVFGSGIPSGVLRFVGHTVLGIYMSLASGTYKYVKAHAAVVQQPPFNPDTLYLSYLASKWSKIGFWWNFAIWLPTIAAPSLCVTIIGMFDTTITVYFALATVRQGTYIPHSAGPCKNADTWQVPTANGNGSYFHILETLNTYPDKPEMHVPSDKICKDFVSQWRFGIGSLFIL
;
A
#
# COMPACT_ATOMS: atom_id res chain seq x y z
N MET A 1 4.86 -42.34 6.70
CA MET A 1 4.33 -40.99 6.48
C MET A 1 2.91 -40.95 7.06
N LYS A 2 2.79 -40.78 8.39
CA LYS A 2 1.54 -40.99 9.16
C LYS A 2 0.56 -39.80 9.11
N TRP A 3 0.82 -38.80 8.28
CA TRP A 3 -0.03 -37.61 8.13
C TRP A 3 -1.23 -37.83 7.20
N LEU A 4 -1.31 -38.98 6.52
CA LEU A 4 -2.39 -39.28 5.56
C LEU A 4 -3.60 -39.99 6.18
N GLU A 5 -3.53 -40.46 7.44
CA GLU A 5 -4.64 -41.18 8.11
C GLU A 5 -5.65 -40.23 8.82
N TYR A 6 -5.57 -38.91 8.58
CA TYR A 6 -6.61 -37.98 9.04
C TYR A 6 -7.67 -37.83 7.94
N ASP A 7 -8.52 -38.86 7.80
CA ASP A 7 -9.60 -38.96 6.80
C ASP A 7 -10.65 -37.81 6.83
N GLY A 8 -10.55 -36.89 7.80
CA GLY A 8 -11.41 -35.69 7.90
C GLY A 8 -10.72 -34.36 7.57
N ALA A 9 -9.41 -34.34 7.28
CA ALA A 9 -8.66 -33.09 7.14
C ALA A 9 -8.63 -32.51 5.71
N PHE A 10 -9.07 -33.28 4.71
CA PHE A 10 -8.94 -32.90 3.31
C PHE A 10 -10.28 -33.02 2.56
N VAL A 11 -10.97 -31.89 2.41
CA VAL A 11 -12.14 -31.79 1.53
C VAL A 11 -11.70 -31.18 0.21
N PHE A 12 -11.58 -31.99 -0.83
CA PHE A 12 -11.24 -31.52 -2.17
C PHE A 12 -12.26 -30.46 -2.64
N GLY A 13 -11.80 -29.31 -3.12
CA GLY A 13 -12.66 -28.20 -3.57
C GLY A 13 -13.08 -27.18 -2.51
N SER A 14 -12.88 -27.46 -1.21
CA SER A 14 -13.11 -26.48 -0.13
C SER A 14 -12.26 -25.21 -0.27
N GLY A 15 -11.11 -25.31 -0.92
CA GLY A 15 -10.23 -24.19 -1.22
C GLY A 15 -10.62 -23.36 -2.46
N ILE A 16 -11.64 -23.74 -3.23
CA ILE A 16 -12.05 -22.99 -4.45
C ILE A 16 -12.41 -21.53 -4.12
N PRO A 17 -13.25 -21.23 -3.09
CA PRO A 17 -13.52 -19.85 -2.70
C PRO A 17 -12.26 -19.08 -2.30
N SER A 18 -11.33 -19.73 -1.60
CA SER A 18 -10.04 -19.14 -1.24
C SER A 18 -9.22 -18.80 -2.50
N GLY A 19 -9.19 -19.71 -3.48
CA GLY A 19 -8.52 -19.48 -4.76
C GLY A 19 -9.07 -18.27 -5.53
N VAL A 20 -10.39 -18.05 -5.53
CA VAL A 20 -11.03 -16.89 -6.17
C VAL A 20 -10.69 -15.60 -5.41
N LEU A 21 -10.80 -15.59 -4.08
CA LEU A 21 -10.46 -14.42 -3.27
C LEU A 21 -9.00 -14.02 -3.43
N ARG A 22 -8.09 -15.00 -3.44
CA ARG A 22 -6.66 -14.76 -3.71
C ARG A 22 -6.43 -14.24 -5.11
N PHE A 23 -7.16 -14.71 -6.13
CA PHE A 23 -7.07 -14.15 -7.49
C PHE A 23 -7.41 -12.65 -7.51
N VAL A 24 -8.52 -12.24 -6.89
CA VAL A 24 -8.88 -10.82 -6.73
C VAL A 24 -7.78 -10.07 -5.95
N GLY A 25 -7.19 -10.72 -4.94
CA GLY A 25 -6.04 -10.22 -4.18
C GLY A 25 -4.82 -9.90 -5.02
N HIS A 26 -4.52 -10.66 -6.08
CA HIS A 26 -3.39 -10.33 -6.95
C HIS A 26 -3.54 -8.96 -7.59
N THR A 27 -4.74 -8.66 -8.09
CA THR A 27 -5.00 -7.38 -8.76
C THR A 27 -4.89 -6.22 -7.77
N VAL A 28 -5.55 -6.33 -6.61
CA VAL A 28 -5.54 -5.25 -5.60
C VAL A 28 -4.16 -5.06 -4.99
N LEU A 29 -3.49 -6.14 -4.57
CA LEU A 29 -2.14 -6.09 -4.01
C LEU A 29 -1.11 -5.65 -5.05
N GLY A 30 -1.28 -6.03 -6.32
CA GLY A 30 -0.40 -5.61 -7.40
C GLY A 30 -0.46 -4.10 -7.65
N ILE A 31 -1.69 -3.55 -7.71
CA ILE A 31 -1.88 -2.10 -7.82
C ILE A 31 -1.33 -1.39 -6.57
N TYR A 32 -1.65 -1.89 -5.37
CA TYR A 32 -1.15 -1.31 -4.12
C TYR A 32 0.39 -1.33 -4.07
N MET A 33 1.02 -2.44 -4.45
CA MET A 33 2.48 -2.59 -4.53
C MET A 33 3.11 -1.59 -5.48
N SER A 34 2.51 -1.40 -6.67
CA SER A 34 2.99 -0.45 -7.67
C SER A 34 2.95 0.98 -7.12
N LEU A 35 1.80 1.39 -6.59
CA LEU A 35 1.59 2.72 -6.03
C LEU A 35 2.48 2.98 -4.81
N ALA A 36 2.52 2.07 -3.84
CA ALA A 36 3.35 2.20 -2.64
C ALA A 36 4.85 2.24 -2.98
N SER A 37 5.28 1.48 -3.99
CA SER A 37 6.66 1.54 -4.49
C SER A 37 6.98 2.86 -5.18
N GLY A 38 6.04 3.41 -5.96
CA GLY A 38 6.17 4.74 -6.56
C GLY A 38 6.30 5.82 -5.50
N THR A 39 5.34 5.87 -4.57
CA THR A 39 5.34 6.82 -3.45
C THR A 39 6.61 6.74 -2.62
N TYR A 40 7.07 5.53 -2.26
CA TYR A 40 8.31 5.38 -1.51
C TYR A 40 9.52 5.92 -2.27
N LYS A 41 9.62 5.70 -3.59
CA LYS A 41 10.70 6.26 -4.39
C LYS A 41 10.69 7.80 -4.36
N TYR A 42 9.51 8.42 -4.51
CA TYR A 42 9.35 9.87 -4.42
C TYR A 42 9.79 10.43 -3.06
N VAL A 43 9.26 9.85 -1.98
CA VAL A 43 9.55 10.31 -0.62
C VAL A 43 11.02 10.07 -0.26
N LYS A 44 11.59 8.93 -0.67
CA LYS A 44 13.00 8.60 -0.43
C LYS A 44 13.95 9.57 -1.14
N ALA A 45 13.67 9.95 -2.38
CA ALA A 45 14.52 10.87 -3.13
C ALA A 45 14.63 12.24 -2.45
N HIS A 46 13.59 12.63 -1.71
CA HIS A 46 13.44 13.97 -1.12
C HIS A 46 13.34 13.95 0.41
N ALA A 47 13.79 12.86 1.05
CA ALA A 47 13.62 12.60 2.47
C ALA A 47 14.09 13.75 3.36
N ALA A 48 15.19 14.40 2.99
CA ALA A 48 15.77 15.53 3.73
C ALA A 48 14.81 16.73 3.86
N VAL A 49 13.88 16.90 2.93
CA VAL A 49 12.91 18.01 2.90
C VAL A 49 11.55 17.56 3.45
N VAL A 50 11.05 16.42 2.96
CA VAL A 50 9.66 15.98 3.23
C VAL A 50 9.43 15.38 4.63
N GLN A 51 10.51 15.15 5.39
CA GLN A 51 10.44 14.72 6.79
C GLN A 51 10.57 15.89 7.80
N GLN A 52 10.87 17.10 7.33
CA GLN A 52 11.01 18.25 8.21
C GLN A 52 9.64 18.89 8.51
N PRO A 53 9.50 19.59 9.65
CA PRO A 53 8.35 20.44 9.88
C PRO A 53 8.14 21.41 8.69
N PRO A 54 6.89 21.66 8.26
CA PRO A 54 5.62 21.32 8.91
C PRO A 54 5.06 19.94 8.52
N PHE A 55 5.80 19.12 7.77
CA PHE A 55 5.31 17.84 7.25
C PHE A 55 5.38 16.74 8.31
N ASN A 56 4.63 15.65 8.06
CA ASN A 56 4.65 14.50 8.95
C ASN A 56 6.06 13.86 8.94
N PRO A 57 6.73 13.74 10.10
CA PRO A 57 8.11 13.23 10.16
C PRO A 57 8.23 11.75 9.75
N ASP A 58 7.13 11.00 9.82
CA ASP A 58 7.09 9.57 9.55
C ASP A 58 6.79 9.25 8.07
N THR A 59 6.66 10.24 7.18
CA THR A 59 6.33 10.02 5.75
C THR A 59 7.24 9.00 5.07
N LEU A 60 8.56 9.09 5.32
CA LEU A 60 9.53 8.12 4.79
C LEU A 60 9.32 6.72 5.39
N TYR A 61 9.17 6.63 6.70
CA TYR A 61 8.97 5.35 7.38
C TYR A 61 7.68 4.66 6.93
N LEU A 62 6.58 5.40 6.84
CA LEU A 62 5.28 4.88 6.42
C LEU A 62 5.24 4.49 4.94
N SER A 63 5.88 5.27 4.06
CA SER A 63 6.00 4.92 2.65
C SER A 63 6.91 3.70 2.44
N TYR A 64 8.01 3.60 3.20
CA TYR A 64 8.85 2.40 3.24
C TYR A 64 8.06 1.17 3.72
N LEU A 65 7.31 1.30 4.81
CA LEU A 65 6.51 0.22 5.38
C LEU A 65 5.47 -0.27 4.37
N ALA A 66 4.73 0.65 3.76
CA ALA A 66 3.77 0.35 2.70
C ALA A 66 4.45 -0.35 1.51
N SER A 67 5.59 0.17 1.02
CA SER A 67 6.33 -0.40 -0.11
C SER A 67 6.87 -1.80 0.18
N LYS A 68 7.46 -2.00 1.36
CA LYS A 68 8.04 -3.30 1.75
C LYS A 68 6.95 -4.34 1.92
N TRP A 69 5.93 -4.06 2.71
CA TRP A 69 4.90 -5.04 3.03
C TRP A 69 3.96 -5.29 1.86
N SER A 70 3.69 -4.31 0.98
CA SER A 70 2.88 -4.55 -0.21
C SER A 70 3.57 -5.51 -1.19
N LYS A 71 4.90 -5.43 -1.33
CA LYS A 71 5.68 -6.42 -2.08
C LYS A 71 5.63 -7.81 -1.44
N ILE A 72 5.84 -7.89 -0.12
CA ILE A 72 5.74 -9.15 0.61
C ILE A 72 4.35 -9.74 0.43
N GLY A 73 3.29 -8.97 0.67
CA GLY A 73 1.91 -9.41 0.52
C GLY A 73 1.55 -9.87 -0.89
N PHE A 74 1.98 -9.12 -1.91
CA PHE A 74 1.77 -9.51 -3.31
C PHE A 74 2.44 -10.85 -3.65
N TRP A 75 3.74 -10.99 -3.37
CA TRP A 75 4.48 -12.22 -3.67
C TRP A 75 4.07 -13.39 -2.79
N TRP A 76 3.71 -13.13 -1.53
CA TRP A 76 3.13 -14.13 -0.64
C TRP A 76 1.82 -14.66 -1.21
N ASN A 77 0.87 -13.78 -1.53
CA ASN A 77 -0.41 -14.17 -2.11
C ASN A 77 -0.22 -14.96 -3.41
N PHE A 78 0.74 -14.58 -4.25
CA PHE A 78 1.11 -15.32 -5.47
C PHE A 78 1.68 -16.71 -5.18
N ALA A 79 2.61 -16.82 -4.22
CA ALA A 79 3.24 -18.09 -3.88
C ALA A 79 2.25 -19.11 -3.32
N ILE A 80 1.29 -18.67 -2.50
CA ILE A 80 0.35 -19.58 -1.82
C ILE A 80 -0.97 -19.76 -2.55
N TRP A 81 -1.21 -19.04 -3.66
CA TRP A 81 -2.47 -19.08 -4.39
C TRP A 81 -2.92 -20.50 -4.77
N LEU A 82 -2.14 -21.22 -5.58
CA LEU A 82 -2.47 -22.60 -5.96
C LEU A 82 -2.29 -23.59 -4.79
N PRO A 83 -1.21 -23.51 -3.98
CA PRO A 83 -1.03 -24.41 -2.85
C PRO A 83 -2.16 -24.38 -1.81
N THR A 84 -2.77 -23.21 -1.56
CA THR A 84 -3.85 -23.09 -0.57
C THR A 84 -5.10 -23.88 -0.94
N ILE A 85 -5.35 -24.16 -2.22
CA ILE A 85 -6.51 -24.93 -2.68
C ILE A 85 -6.46 -26.38 -2.20
N ALA A 86 -5.25 -26.93 -2.04
CA ALA A 86 -4.98 -28.30 -1.63
C ALA A 86 -4.29 -28.39 -0.25
N ALA A 87 -4.33 -27.33 0.56
CA ALA A 87 -3.66 -27.30 1.85
C ALA A 87 -4.47 -28.05 2.93
N PRO A 88 -3.84 -28.93 3.73
CA PRO A 88 -4.43 -29.46 4.96
C PRO A 88 -4.76 -28.34 5.96
N SER A 89 -5.70 -28.59 6.88
CA SER A 89 -6.16 -27.61 7.88
C SER A 89 -5.04 -26.90 8.65
N LEU A 90 -4.02 -27.64 9.12
CA LEU A 90 -2.88 -27.07 9.84
C LEU A 90 -2.08 -26.07 8.97
N CYS A 91 -1.90 -26.37 7.68
CA CYS A 91 -1.24 -25.46 6.75
C CYS A 91 -2.06 -24.19 6.55
N VAL A 92 -3.39 -24.31 6.48
CA VAL A 92 -4.31 -23.16 6.37
C VAL A 92 -4.20 -22.25 7.60
N THR A 93 -4.11 -22.81 8.81
CA THR A 93 -3.88 -22.01 10.02
C THR A 93 -2.56 -21.24 9.97
N ILE A 94 -1.48 -21.88 9.52
CA ILE A 94 -0.17 -21.23 9.36
C ILE A 94 -0.25 -20.11 8.33
N ILE A 95 -0.88 -20.37 7.18
CA ILE A 95 -1.13 -19.38 6.14
C ILE A 95 -1.87 -18.16 6.71
N GLY A 96 -2.95 -18.38 7.46
CA GLY A 96 -3.73 -17.31 8.09
C GLY A 96 -2.94 -16.45 9.08
N MET A 97 -1.94 -17.02 9.77
CA MET A 97 -1.05 -16.22 10.65
C MET A 97 -0.14 -15.27 9.85
N PHE A 98 0.37 -15.70 8.69
CA PHE A 98 1.14 -14.84 7.80
C PHE A 98 0.24 -13.75 7.19
N ASP A 99 -0.95 -14.11 6.73
CA ASP A 99 -1.95 -13.16 6.21
C ASP A 99 -2.29 -12.10 7.27
N THR A 100 -2.54 -12.52 8.52
CA THR A 100 -2.77 -11.61 9.65
C THR A 100 -1.60 -10.66 9.87
N THR A 101 -0.36 -11.17 9.82
CA THR A 101 0.84 -10.34 10.01
C THR A 101 0.94 -9.27 8.93
N ILE A 102 0.74 -9.64 7.66
CA ILE A 102 0.78 -8.70 6.53
C ILE A 102 -0.34 -7.65 6.69
N THR A 103 -1.55 -8.07 7.05
CA THR A 103 -2.69 -7.18 7.29
C THR A 103 -2.43 -6.19 8.42
N VAL A 104 -1.78 -6.61 9.51
CA VAL A 104 -1.38 -5.69 10.60
C VAL A 104 -0.45 -4.58 10.07
N TYR A 105 0.55 -4.93 9.26
CA TYR A 105 1.45 -3.92 8.70
C TYR A 105 0.78 -3.01 7.67
N PHE A 106 -0.18 -3.52 6.90
CA PHE A 106 -1.04 -2.69 6.05
C PHE A 106 -1.86 -1.72 6.89
N ALA A 107 -2.49 -2.19 7.97
CA ALA A 107 -3.29 -1.35 8.85
C ALA A 107 -2.44 -0.24 9.48
N LEU A 108 -1.24 -0.57 9.96
CA LEU A 108 -0.29 0.41 10.50
C LEU A 108 0.07 1.48 9.46
N ALA A 109 0.36 1.08 8.23
CA ALA A 109 0.69 2.02 7.16
C ALA A 109 -0.51 2.91 6.80
N THR A 110 -1.68 2.33 6.54
CA THR A 110 -2.85 3.05 6.02
C THR A 110 -3.52 3.95 7.05
N VAL A 111 -3.64 3.50 8.29
CA VAL A 111 -4.20 4.31 9.38
C VAL A 111 -3.35 5.56 9.61
N ARG A 112 -2.01 5.41 9.62
CA ARG A 112 -1.09 6.52 9.82
C ARG A 112 -0.99 7.42 8.59
N GLN A 113 -1.03 6.85 7.38
CA GLN A 113 -1.10 7.60 6.12
C GLN A 113 -2.35 8.48 6.03
N GLY A 114 -3.48 8.02 6.58
CA GLY A 114 -4.72 8.77 6.62
C GLY A 114 -4.66 10.08 7.43
N THR A 115 -3.57 10.35 8.15
CA THR A 115 -3.41 11.60 8.91
C THR A 115 -2.97 12.78 8.04
N TYR A 116 -2.30 12.52 6.92
CA TYR A 116 -1.75 13.56 6.03
C TYR A 116 -2.22 13.42 4.57
N ILE A 117 -2.80 12.27 4.19
CA ILE A 117 -3.39 12.06 2.87
C ILE A 117 -4.91 12.30 2.95
N PRO A 118 -5.50 13.05 2.00
CA PRO A 118 -6.96 13.18 1.94
C PRO A 118 -7.64 11.82 1.68
N HIS A 119 -8.82 11.59 2.24
CA HIS A 119 -9.52 10.30 2.08
C HIS A 119 -10.31 10.19 0.77
N SER A 120 -10.36 11.28 -0.01
CA SER A 120 -10.98 11.31 -1.32
C SER A 120 -10.16 12.15 -2.30
N ALA A 121 -10.41 11.95 -3.59
CA ALA A 121 -9.73 12.70 -4.65
C ALA A 121 -10.23 14.15 -4.78
N GLY A 122 -11.37 14.51 -4.17
CA GLY A 122 -11.96 15.84 -4.25
C GLY A 122 -11.01 16.94 -3.74
N PRO A 123 -10.47 16.83 -2.53
CA PRO A 123 -9.48 17.76 -1.99
C PRO A 123 -8.21 17.93 -2.82
N CYS A 124 -7.85 16.95 -3.67
CA CYS A 124 -6.66 17.06 -4.52
C CYS A 124 -6.76 18.15 -5.59
N LYS A 125 -7.96 18.68 -5.88
CA LYS A 125 -8.09 19.87 -6.75
C LYS A 125 -7.35 21.09 -6.17
N ASN A 126 -7.23 21.16 -4.84
CA ASN A 126 -6.51 22.19 -4.12
C ASN A 126 -5.29 21.59 -3.42
N ALA A 127 -4.61 20.64 -4.07
CA ALA A 127 -3.47 19.94 -3.50
C ALA A 127 -2.39 20.92 -3.03
N ASP A 128 -2.16 22.04 -3.73
CA ASP A 128 -1.16 23.05 -3.39
C ASP A 128 -1.34 23.71 -2.02
N THR A 129 -2.58 23.73 -1.51
CA THR A 129 -2.94 24.37 -0.24
C THR A 129 -3.45 23.37 0.80
N TRP A 130 -3.30 22.06 0.55
CA TRP A 130 -3.76 21.02 1.47
C TRP A 130 -3.05 21.08 2.83
N GLN A 131 -3.82 21.19 3.93
CA GLN A 131 -3.33 21.23 5.32
C GLN A 131 -2.32 22.35 5.66
N VAL A 132 -2.11 23.32 4.76
CA VAL A 132 -1.27 24.48 5.06
C VAL A 132 -2.15 25.63 5.55
N PRO A 133 -1.80 26.31 6.66
CA PRO A 133 -2.28 27.67 6.87
C PRO A 133 -1.76 28.51 5.72
N THR A 134 -2.66 29.01 4.85
CA THR A 134 -2.36 29.93 3.74
C THR A 134 -1.44 31.10 4.13
N ALA A 135 -1.29 31.38 5.43
CA ALA A 135 -0.47 32.43 6.02
C ALA A 135 1.05 32.27 5.90
N ASN A 136 1.63 31.07 5.81
CA ASN A 136 3.09 30.90 5.97
C ASN A 136 3.89 30.77 4.67
N GLY A 137 3.28 30.90 3.49
CA GLY A 137 3.97 30.85 2.18
C GLY A 137 4.65 29.52 1.82
N ASN A 138 4.81 28.61 2.77
CA ASN A 138 5.30 27.26 2.55
C ASN A 138 4.19 26.46 1.85
N GLY A 139 4.41 26.04 0.60
CA GLY A 139 3.46 25.21 -0.13
C GLY A 139 3.14 23.89 0.60
N SER A 140 2.04 23.25 0.23
CA SER A 140 1.65 21.97 0.82
C SER A 140 2.69 20.87 0.59
N TYR A 141 2.52 19.75 1.30
CA TYR A 141 3.31 18.55 1.08
C TYR A 141 3.34 18.12 -0.40
N PHE A 142 2.20 18.24 -1.09
CA PHE A 142 2.09 17.88 -2.50
C PHE A 142 2.70 18.93 -3.43
N HIS A 143 2.61 20.21 -3.09
CA HIS A 143 3.29 21.28 -3.82
C HIS A 143 4.81 21.17 -3.77
N ILE A 144 5.34 20.85 -2.58
CA ILE A 144 6.77 20.61 -2.40
C ILE A 144 7.21 19.37 -3.19
N LEU A 145 6.43 18.29 -3.17
CA LEU A 145 6.73 17.12 -4.00
C LEU A 145 6.71 17.43 -5.51
N GLU A 146 5.78 18.23 -6.00
CA GLU A 146 5.77 18.70 -7.39
C GLU A 146 7.05 19.49 -7.71
N THR A 147 7.38 20.47 -6.86
CA THR A 147 8.56 21.33 -7.05
C THR A 147 9.85 20.51 -7.06
N LEU A 148 10.00 19.56 -6.14
CA LEU A 148 11.20 18.74 -6.02
C LEU A 148 11.33 17.66 -7.11
N ASN A 149 10.23 17.28 -7.77
CA ASN A 149 10.25 16.34 -8.89
C ASN A 149 10.25 17.04 -10.26
N THR A 150 10.27 18.37 -10.29
CA THR A 150 10.37 19.13 -11.53
C THR A 150 11.84 19.36 -11.87
N TYR A 151 12.30 18.75 -12.95
CA TYR A 151 13.67 18.86 -13.44
C TYR A 151 13.73 19.87 -14.60
N PRO A 152 14.56 20.94 -14.53
CA PRO A 152 14.65 21.94 -15.60
C PRO A 152 15.07 21.37 -16.96
N ASP A 153 15.87 20.30 -16.95
CA ASP A 153 16.37 19.62 -18.15
C ASP A 153 15.38 18.60 -18.73
N LYS A 154 14.34 18.23 -17.97
CA LYS A 154 13.34 17.19 -18.33
C LYS A 154 11.92 17.66 -17.99
N PRO A 155 11.41 18.68 -18.70
CA PRO A 155 10.07 19.23 -18.44
C PRO A 155 8.96 18.18 -18.60
N GLU A 156 9.16 17.13 -19.40
CA GLU A 156 8.23 16.02 -19.58
C GLU A 156 8.02 15.16 -18.33
N MET A 157 8.91 15.24 -17.34
CA MET A 157 8.79 14.53 -16.06
C MET A 157 8.07 15.35 -14.98
N HIS A 158 7.61 16.56 -15.29
CA HIS A 158 6.79 17.34 -14.39
C HIS A 158 5.49 16.61 -14.05
N VAL A 159 5.23 16.42 -12.75
CA VAL A 159 4.00 15.83 -12.23
C VAL A 159 3.32 16.86 -11.33
N PRO A 160 2.13 17.36 -11.68
CA PRO A 160 1.45 18.39 -10.90
C PRO A 160 1.00 17.85 -9.54
N SER A 161 0.89 18.73 -8.54
CA SER A 161 0.53 18.38 -7.17
C SER A 161 -0.81 17.68 -7.06
N ASP A 162 -1.78 18.02 -7.92
CA ASP A 162 -3.10 17.37 -7.96
C ASP A 162 -2.99 15.88 -8.33
N LYS A 163 -2.11 15.55 -9.27
CA LYS A 163 -1.84 14.18 -9.69
C LYS A 163 -1.07 13.42 -8.62
N ILE A 164 -0.05 14.02 -8.01
CA ILE A 164 0.69 13.43 -6.87
C ILE A 164 -0.29 13.13 -5.72
N CYS A 165 -1.15 14.08 -5.37
CA CYS A 165 -2.18 13.89 -4.36
C CYS A 165 -3.10 12.71 -4.71
N LYS A 166 -3.62 12.64 -5.94
CA LYS A 166 -4.49 11.54 -6.39
C LYS A 166 -3.79 10.18 -6.30
N ASP A 167 -2.50 10.10 -6.61
CA ASP A 167 -1.73 8.86 -6.51
C ASP A 167 -1.57 8.41 -5.05
N PHE A 168 -1.32 9.34 -4.12
CA PHE A 168 -1.31 9.06 -2.68
C PHE A 168 -2.68 8.62 -2.16
N VAL A 169 -3.77 9.27 -2.60
CA VAL A 169 -5.14 8.88 -2.27
C VAL A 169 -5.45 7.48 -2.80
N SER A 170 -5.05 7.19 -4.04
CA SER A 170 -5.23 5.88 -4.66
C SER A 170 -4.48 4.80 -3.89
N GLN A 171 -3.21 5.05 -3.56
CA GLN A 171 -2.40 4.16 -2.73
C GLN A 171 -3.11 3.87 -1.40
N TRP A 172 -3.60 4.91 -0.72
CA TRP A 172 -4.28 4.77 0.57
C TRP A 172 -5.56 3.93 0.44
N ARG A 173 -6.38 4.16 -0.60
CA ARG A 173 -7.59 3.39 -0.88
C ARG A 173 -7.30 1.92 -1.16
N PHE A 174 -6.31 1.63 -2.01
CA PHE A 174 -5.90 0.26 -2.29
C PHE A 174 -5.25 -0.41 -1.07
N GLY A 175 -4.57 0.36 -0.21
CA GLY A 175 -4.09 -0.11 1.07
C GLY A 175 -5.24 -0.53 1.99
N ILE A 176 -6.32 0.26 2.07
CA ILE A 176 -7.54 -0.11 2.83
C ILE A 176 -8.18 -1.34 2.21
N GLY A 177 -8.34 -1.37 0.88
CA GLY A 177 -8.89 -2.54 0.18
C GLY A 177 -8.10 -3.81 0.48
N SER A 178 -6.78 -3.70 0.58
CA SER A 178 -5.89 -4.82 0.92
C SER A 178 -6.11 -5.38 2.33
N LEU A 179 -6.76 -4.65 3.25
CA LEU A 179 -7.09 -5.15 4.60
C LEU A 179 -8.19 -6.21 4.60
N PHE A 180 -9.01 -6.27 3.55
CA PHE A 180 -10.17 -7.16 3.46
C PHE A 180 -9.97 -8.33 2.50
N ILE A 181 -8.80 -8.44 1.89
CA ILE A 181 -8.54 -9.41 0.81
C ILE A 181 -7.54 -10.50 1.22
N LEU A 182 -6.73 -10.26 2.26
CA LEU A 182 -5.85 -11.26 2.85
C LEU A 182 -6.56 -12.08 3.93
#